data_AF-A0A2E6DEK8-F1
#
_entry.id   AF-A0A2E6DEK8-F1
#
_cell.length_a   1.000
_cell.length_b   1.000
_cell.length_c   1.000
_cell.angle_alpha   90.00
_cell.angle_beta   90.00
_cell.angle_gamma   90.00
#
_symmetry.space_group_name_H-M   'P 1'
#
loop_
_entity.id
_entity.type
_entity.pdbx_description
1 polymer ?
#
loop_
_entity_poly.entity_id
_entity_poly.type
_entity_poly.pdbx_seq_one_letter_code
_entity_poly.pdbx_strand_id
1 'polypeptide(L)'
;MAKIEVESFFYDLIHCKNKILSTFDKWDEKYEDDERGALVAGIRECEDADLINVLINIQRLASGYEQIKELMDAAEQQEVDEAMSDDEEDDDDDD
;
A
#
# COMPACT_ATOMS: atom_id res chain seq x y z
N MET A 1 -14.24 -16.43 -3.94
CA MET A 1 -12.99 -16.25 -4.71
C MET A 1 -12.46 -14.84 -4.46
N ALA A 2 -13.23 -13.79 -4.74
CA ALA A 2 -12.88 -12.39 -4.45
C ALA A 2 -12.36 -12.12 -3.02
N LYS A 3 -13.01 -12.67 -1.98
CA LYS A 3 -12.55 -12.49 -0.59
C LYS A 3 -11.13 -13.01 -0.34
N ILE A 4 -10.77 -14.14 -0.94
CA ILE A 4 -9.44 -14.77 -0.79
C ILE A 4 -8.37 -13.91 -1.48
N GLU A 5 -8.71 -13.30 -2.62
CA GLU A 5 -7.81 -12.42 -3.38
C GLU A 5 -7.53 -11.12 -2.61
N VAL A 6 -8.55 -10.55 -1.97
CA VAL A 6 -8.40 -9.36 -1.11
C VAL A 6 -7.53 -9.66 0.12
N GLU A 7 -7.78 -10.79 0.80
CA GLU A 7 -6.96 -11.22 1.94
C GLU A 7 -5.49 -11.44 1.53
N SER A 8 -5.25 -12.07 0.38
CA SER A 8 -3.90 -12.27 -0.16
C SER A 8 -3.21 -10.94 -0.51
N PHE A 9 -3.94 -9.99 -1.09
CA PHE A 9 -3.40 -8.68 -1.44
C PHE A 9 -2.90 -7.92 -0.21
N PHE A 10 -3.73 -7.81 0.83
CA PHE A 10 -3.32 -7.13 2.06
C PHE A 10 -2.21 -7.88 2.79
N TYR A 11 -2.23 -9.21 2.77
CA TYR A 11 -1.15 -10.02 3.30
C TYR A 11 0.19 -9.71 2.62
N ASP A 12 0.20 -9.62 1.28
CA ASP A 12 1.40 -9.31 0.51
C ASP A 12 1.95 -7.90 0.83
N LEU A 13 1.07 -6.90 1.02
CA LEU A 13 1.49 -5.56 1.42
C LEU A 13 2.09 -5.53 2.83
N ILE A 14 1.45 -6.19 3.79
CA ILE A 14 1.97 -6.32 5.16
C ILE A 14 3.33 -7.03 5.14
N HIS A 15 3.47 -8.08 4.33
CA HIS A 15 4.72 -8.81 4.19
C HIS A 15 5.84 -7.95 3.59
N CYS A 16 5.53 -7.14 2.57
CA CYS A 16 6.49 -6.18 2.01
C CYS A 16 6.93 -5.16 3.06
N LYS A 17 5.99 -4.58 3.82
CA LYS A 17 6.28 -3.66 4.92
C LYS A 17 7.19 -4.29 5.97
N ASN A 18 6.87 -5.50 6.42
CA ASN A 18 7.64 -6.20 7.45
C ASN A 18 9.08 -6.49 6.99
N LYS A 19 9.29 -6.80 5.71
CA LYS A 19 10.65 -6.98 5.16
C LYS A 19 11.45 -5.69 5.17
N ILE A 20 10.83 -4.57 4.82
CA ILE A 20 11.48 -3.24 4.86
C ILE A 20 11.89 -2.92 6.30
N LEU A 21 10.96 -3.03 7.24
CA LEU A 21 11.22 -2.75 8.65
C LEU A 21 12.30 -3.66 9.23
N SER A 22 12.27 -4.96 8.93
CA SER A 22 13.32 -5.88 9.39
C SER A 22 14.72 -5.52 8.86
N THR A 23 14.83 -4.95 7.67
CA THR A 23 16.12 -4.44 7.18
C THR A 23 16.53 -3.17 7.91
N PHE A 24 15.59 -2.26 8.17
CA PHE A 24 15.87 -1.03 8.91
C PHE A 24 16.26 -1.33 10.35
N ASP A 25 15.58 -2.25 11.04
CA ASP A 25 15.92 -2.69 12.39
C ASP A 25 17.37 -3.20 12.46
N LYS A 26 17.80 -3.98 11.46
CA LYS A 26 19.21 -4.45 11.36
C LYS A 26 20.19 -3.31 11.14
N TRP A 27 19.80 -2.28 10.39
CA TRP A 27 20.64 -1.10 10.18
C TRP A 27 20.71 -0.26 11.44
N ASP A 28 19.59 -0.07 12.13
CA ASP A 28 19.51 0.64 13.41
C ASP A 28 20.40 -0.04 14.45
N GLU A 29 20.34 -1.38 14.56
CA GLU A 29 21.22 -2.13 15.46
C GLU A 29 22.70 -2.05 15.07
N LYS A 30 23.03 -2.08 13.77
CA LYS A 30 24.42 -2.12 13.30
C LYS A 30 25.09 -0.74 13.31
N TYR A 31 24.32 0.32 13.08
CA TYR A 31 24.79 1.68 12.81
C TYR A 31 24.21 2.70 13.80
N GLU A 32 23.81 2.26 15.00
CA GLU A 32 23.21 3.10 16.06
C GLU A 32 24.01 4.38 16.34
N ASP A 33 25.33 4.25 16.44
CA ASP A 33 26.25 5.35 16.75
C ASP A 33 26.85 6.03 15.50
N ASP A 34 26.39 5.71 14.29
CA ASP A 34 26.92 6.32 13.07
C ASP A 34 26.48 7.79 12.94
N GLU A 35 27.43 8.71 12.78
CA GLU A 35 27.18 10.16 12.71
C GLU A 35 26.25 10.56 11.54
N ARG A 36 26.16 9.73 10.49
CA ARG A 36 25.27 9.96 9.33
C ARG A 36 23.82 9.54 9.62
N GLY A 37 23.61 8.75 10.67
CA GLY A 37 22.38 8.05 10.97
C GLY A 37 22.31 6.66 10.31
N ALA A 38 21.69 5.71 11.03
CA ALA A 38 21.66 4.31 10.66
C ALA A 38 21.08 4.02 9.27
N LEU A 39 20.02 4.72 8.87
CA LEU A 39 19.44 4.59 7.53
C LEU A 39 20.44 4.96 6.42
N VAL A 40 21.16 6.08 6.59
CA VAL A 40 22.11 6.58 5.59
C VAL A 40 23.33 5.67 5.53
N ALA A 41 23.85 5.24 6.67
CA ALA A 41 24.94 4.27 6.75
C ALA A 41 24.52 2.94 6.11
N GLY A 42 23.34 2.43 6.46
CA GLY A 42 22.73 1.22 5.92
C GLY A 42 22.63 1.24 4.39
N ILE A 43 22.05 2.27 3.79
CA ILE A 43 21.93 2.38 2.32
C ILE A 43 23.31 2.41 1.65
N ARG A 44 24.30 3.09 2.22
CA ARG A 44 25.63 3.23 1.62
C ARG A 44 26.47 1.96 1.70
N GLU A 45 26.24 1.12 2.70
CA GLU A 45 27.03 -0.08 2.97
C GLU A 45 26.27 -1.38 2.67
N CYS A 46 25.00 -1.28 2.27
CA CYS A 46 24.20 -2.41 1.82
C CYS A 46 24.75 -2.95 0.49
N GLU A 47 24.79 -4.28 0.35
CA GLU A 47 25.08 -4.90 -0.93
C GLU A 47 23.98 -4.57 -1.94
N ASP A 48 24.34 -4.37 -3.22
CA ASP A 48 23.40 -3.96 -4.25
C ASP A 48 22.18 -4.89 -4.35
N ALA A 49 22.39 -6.20 -4.20
CA ALA A 49 21.30 -7.19 -4.24
C ALA A 49 20.28 -6.98 -3.11
N ASP A 50 20.75 -6.68 -1.91
CA ASP A 50 19.92 -6.43 -0.74
C ASP A 50 19.24 -5.06 -0.83
N LEU A 51 19.94 -4.04 -1.33
CA LEU A 51 19.36 -2.73 -1.58
C LEU A 51 18.25 -2.80 -2.63
N ILE A 52 18.46 -3.52 -3.74
CA ILE A 52 17.46 -3.77 -4.77
C ILE A 52 16.23 -4.45 -4.15
N ASN A 53 16.42 -5.44 -3.28
CA ASN A 53 15.31 -6.10 -2.59
C ASN A 53 14.51 -5.13 -1.73
N VAL A 54 15.15 -4.24 -0.97
CA VAL A 54 14.46 -3.20 -0.18
C VAL A 54 13.65 -2.29 -1.11
N LEU A 55 14.25 -1.80 -2.19
CA LEU A 55 13.60 -0.90 -3.14
C LEU A 55 12.39 -1.56 -3.83
N ILE A 56 12.47 -2.84 -4.21
CA ILE A 56 11.35 -3.58 -4.78
C ILE A 56 10.19 -3.68 -3.78
N ASN A 57 10.46 -3.96 -2.50
CA ASN A 57 9.40 -4.03 -1.50
C ASN A 57 8.76 -2.64 -1.27
N ILE A 58 9.55 -1.56 -1.28
CA ILE A 58 9.02 -0.19 -1.19
C ILE A 58 8.14 0.13 -2.39
N GLN A 59 8.58 -0.20 -3.61
CA GLN A 59 7.80 0.02 -4.83
C GLN A 59 6.48 -0.75 -4.79
N ARG A 60 6.50 -2.03 -4.39
CA ARG A 60 5.28 -2.85 -4.24
C ARG A 60 4.31 -2.27 -3.22
N LEU A 61 4.82 -1.77 -2.11
CA LEU A 61 4.01 -1.14 -1.07
C LEU A 61 3.35 0.15 -1.60
N ALA A 62 4.11 0.98 -2.32
CA ALA A 62 3.61 2.21 -2.92
C ALA A 62 2.50 1.94 -3.95
N SER A 63 2.73 1.02 -4.89
CA SER A 63 1.72 0.62 -5.87
C SER A 63 0.49 -0.02 -5.22
N GLY A 64 0.67 -0.78 -4.14
CA GLY A 64 -0.44 -1.33 -3.38
C GLY A 64 -1.33 -0.25 -2.75
N TYR A 65 -0.72 0.80 -2.18
CA TYR A 65 -1.50 1.92 -1.64
C TYR A 65 -2.22 2.73 -2.72
N GLU A 66 -1.63 2.87 -3.90
CA GLU A 66 -2.30 3.48 -5.06
C GLU A 66 -3.54 2.68 -5.48
N GLN A 67 -3.43 1.35 -5.58
CA GLN A 67 -4.58 0.47 -5.88
C GLN A 67 -5.66 0.55 -4.80
N ILE A 68 -5.29 0.62 -3.52
CA ILE A 68 -6.26 0.80 -2.43
C ILE A 68 -7.03 2.12 -2.62
N LYS A 69 -6.32 3.19 -2.97
CA LYS A 69 -6.95 4.49 -3.22
C LYS A 69 -7.92 4.41 -4.40
N GLU A 70 -7.52 3.82 -5.53
CA GLU A 70 -8.39 3.67 -6.70
C GLU A 70 -9.66 2.86 -6.36
N LEU A 71 -9.54 1.81 -5.55
CA LEU A 71 -10.68 1.02 -5.09
C LEU A 71 -11.60 1.82 -4.16
N MET A 72 -11.05 2.67 -3.29
CA MET A 72 -11.84 3.56 -2.44
C MET A 72 -12.57 4.61 -3.28
N ASP A 73 -11.88 5.28 -4.19
CA ASP A 73 -12.46 6.30 -5.07
C ASP A 73 -13.60 5.70 -5.93
N ALA A 74 -13.44 4.46 -6.41
CA ALA A 74 -14.47 3.75 -7.16
C ALA A 74 -15.69 3.37 -6.30
N ALA A 75 -15.47 2.94 -5.05
CA ALA A 75 -16.55 2.62 -4.13
C ALA A 75 -17.36 3.87 -3.74
N GLU A 76 -16.68 5.00 -3.48
CA GLU A 76 -17.35 6.29 -3.22
C GLU A 76 -18.20 6.75 -4.40
N GLN A 77 -17.69 6.62 -5.63
CA GLN A 77 -18.45 6.97 -6.82
C GLN A 77 -19.68 6.06 -7.00
N GLN A 78 -19.56 4.76 -6.71
CA GLN A 78 -20.68 3.84 -6.79
C GLN A 78 -21.80 4.22 -5.81
N GLU A 79 -21.46 4.59 -4.56
CA GLU A 79 -22.46 5.04 -3.58
C GLU A 79 -23.18 6.32 -4.03
N VAL A 80 -22.47 7.25 -4.68
CA VAL A 80 -23.07 8.46 -5.27
C VAL A 80 -24.00 8.11 -6.43
N ASP A 81 -23.56 7.23 -7.32
CA ASP A 81 -24.36 6.81 -8.48
C ASP A 81 -25.64 6.06 -8.04
N GLU A 82 -25.56 5.21 -7.02
CA GLU A 82 -26.71 4.52 -6.42
C GLU A 82 -27.69 5.51 -5.77
N ALA A 83 -27.19 6.50 -5.01
CA ALA A 83 -28.04 7.51 -4.40
C ALA A 83 -28.73 8.44 -5.42
N MET A 84 -28.08 8.73 -6.55
CA MET A 84 -28.68 9.50 -7.65
C MET A 84 -29.70 8.68 -8.45
N SER A 85 -29.51 7.36 -8.55
CA SER A 85 -30.45 6.46 -9.24
C SER A 85 -31.73 6.22 -8.44
N ASP A 86 -31.68 6.26 -7.11
CA ASP A 86 -32.85 6.09 -6.23
C ASP A 86 -33.76 7.34 -6.20
N ASP A 87 -33.24 8.52 -6.58
CA ASP A 87 -33.99 9.79 -6.67
C ASP A 87 -34.67 10.00 -8.06
N GLU A 88 -34.42 9.13 -9.05
CA GLU A 88 -35.00 9.23 -10.41
C GLU A 88 -36.23 8.32 -10.66
N GLU A 89 -36.76 7.60 -9.66
CA GLU A 89 -37.95 6.73 -9.79
C GLU A 89 -39.29 7.33 -9.31
N ASP A 90 -39.38 8.64 -9.02
CA ASP A 90 -40.60 9.26 -8.43
C ASP A 90 -41.14 10.46 -9.24
N ASP A 91 -41.09 10.40 -10.58
CA ASP A 91 -41.82 11.35 -11.45
C ASP A 91 -42.30 10.64 -12.74
N ASP A 92 -43.44 9.94 -12.66
CA ASP A 92 -44.45 9.87 -13.74
C ASP A 92 -45.75 9.27 -13.17
N ASP A 93 -46.42 10.08 -12.34
CA ASP A 93 -47.85 9.95 -12.00
C ASP A 93 -48.71 10.38 -13.21
N ASP A 94 -49.61 9.49 -13.62
CA ASP A 94 -50.94 9.72 -14.24
C ASP A 94 -51.10 10.71 -15.43
N ASP A 95 -51.26 10.16 -16.66
CA ASP A 95 -52.41 10.47 -17.57
C ASP A 95 -52.59 9.44 -18.72
#